data_AF-A0A0D1BP21-F1
#
_entry.id   AF-A0A0D1BP21-F1
#
_cell.length_a   1.000
_cell.length_b   1.000
_cell.length_c   1.000
_cell.angle_alpha   90.00
_cell.angle_beta   90.00
_cell.angle_gamma   90.00
#
_symmetry.space_group_name_H-M   'P 1'
#
loop_
_entity.id
_entity.type
_entity.pdbx_description
1 polymer ?
#
loop_
_entity_poly.entity_id
_entity_poly.type
_entity_poly.pdbx_seq_one_letter_code
_entity_poly.pdbx_strand_id
1 'polypeptide(L)'
;MKRENKLQTLTSDLISTHLSQAFNLYYQCSRNNTQFTKRYYCISCIIHSVSAIEACVSKIAYETFDNTKSSFYIPVEKRNISLSIIINTWFKIQTIDKVNLFLQMFEKNRLDKILESKFKELDNLRNWLVHGSCYDTIYLLEPKGDNNFNLIDKKHSIHWKCKYPNNKFNSLEDIDETDAYKALEISLEVLKQLSVLNIAVIGMLREKPFETFTIVTKSTSIEYLLKEKSK
;
A
#
# COMPACT_ATOMS: atom_id res chain seq x y z
N MET A 1 7.43 9.31 27.41
CA MET A 1 8.43 10.39 27.43
C MET A 1 7.81 11.62 26.78
N LYS A 2 7.49 12.66 27.57
CA LYS A 2 6.94 13.93 27.06
C LYS A 2 8.03 14.66 26.26
N ARG A 3 7.84 14.79 24.96
CA ARG A 3 8.70 15.56 24.04
C ARG A 3 8.21 17.01 23.97
N GLU A 4 8.07 17.68 25.11
CA GLU A 4 7.61 19.07 25.15
C GLU A 4 8.81 20.00 24.83
N ASN A 5 8.66 20.85 23.81
CA ASN A 5 9.51 22.01 23.46
C ASN A 5 10.86 21.81 22.73
N LYS A 6 11.06 20.72 21.97
CA LYS A 6 12.19 20.64 21.02
C LYS A 6 11.70 20.50 19.59
N LEU A 7 12.11 21.42 18.71
CA LEU A 7 11.93 21.28 17.26
C LEU A 7 12.56 19.95 16.81
N GLN A 8 11.83 19.21 15.99
CA GLN A 8 12.31 17.95 15.41
C GLN A 8 12.51 18.15 13.91
N THR A 9 13.65 17.69 13.39
CA THR A 9 13.88 17.58 11.96
C THR A 9 13.58 16.15 11.53
N LEU A 10 12.88 15.99 10.43
CA LEU A 10 12.60 14.69 9.83
C LEU A 10 12.78 14.80 8.32
N THR A 11 13.46 13.80 7.73
CA THR A 11 13.64 13.71 6.29
C THR A 11 12.47 12.98 5.67
N SER A 12 11.83 13.59 4.66
CA SER A 12 10.83 12.90 3.85
C SER A 12 11.53 12.01 2.83
N ASP A 13 11.11 10.75 2.78
CA ASP A 13 11.53 9.78 1.77
C ASP A 13 10.32 9.28 0.96
N LEU A 14 10.57 8.33 0.07
CA LEU A 14 9.54 7.77 -0.80
C LEU A 14 8.46 7.00 0.00
N ILE A 15 8.80 6.44 1.16
CA ILE A 15 7.83 5.81 2.07
C ILE A 15 6.82 6.87 2.48
N SER A 16 7.33 8.00 2.99
CA SER A 16 6.49 9.08 3.48
C SER A 16 5.68 9.75 2.39
N THR A 17 6.26 9.91 1.20
CA THR A 17 5.59 10.50 0.06
C THR A 17 4.39 9.66 -0.37
N HIS A 18 4.58 8.35 -0.58
CA HIS A 18 3.50 7.47 -0.99
C HIS A 18 2.45 7.28 0.09
N LEU A 19 2.85 7.15 1.36
CA LEU A 19 1.89 7.01 2.44
C LEU A 19 1.06 8.28 2.61
N SER A 20 1.69 9.47 2.54
CA SER A 20 0.98 10.75 2.50
C SER A 20 -0.03 10.84 1.37
N GLN A 21 0.39 10.50 0.15
CA GLN A 21 -0.49 10.52 -1.02
C GLN A 21 -1.67 9.57 -0.83
N ALA A 22 -1.44 8.34 -0.39
CA ALA A 22 -2.49 7.36 -0.15
C ALA A 22 -3.56 7.89 0.83
N PHE A 23 -3.12 8.46 1.95
CA PHE A 23 -4.04 9.06 2.93
C PHE A 23 -4.79 10.27 2.41
N ASN A 24 -4.07 11.20 1.77
CA ASN A 24 -4.68 12.43 1.26
C ASN A 24 -5.71 12.09 0.17
N LEU A 25 -5.41 11.14 -0.71
CA LEU A 25 -6.33 10.65 -1.75
C LEU A 25 -7.53 9.94 -1.16
N TYR A 26 -7.34 9.08 -0.16
CA TYR A 26 -8.44 8.45 0.57
C TYR A 26 -9.40 9.52 1.13
N TYR A 27 -8.87 10.57 1.75
CA TYR A 27 -9.69 11.69 2.24
C TYR A 27 -10.39 12.48 1.12
N GLN A 28 -9.80 12.57 -0.07
CA GLN A 28 -10.51 13.16 -1.22
C GLN A 28 -11.63 12.26 -1.75
N CYS A 29 -11.58 10.94 -1.52
CA CYS A 29 -12.65 10.02 -1.94
C CYS A 29 -13.97 10.31 -1.19
N SER A 30 -13.88 10.62 0.11
CA SER A 30 -15.04 10.85 0.99
C SER A 30 -15.75 12.20 0.75
N ARG A 31 -15.12 13.12 0.01
CA ARG A 31 -15.68 14.46 -0.28
C ARG A 31 -16.76 14.46 -1.37
N ASN A 32 -17.47 15.59 -1.53
CA ASN A 32 -18.50 15.81 -2.58
C ASN A 32 -17.88 15.94 -3.99
N ASN A 33 -17.24 14.87 -4.45
CA ASN A 33 -16.67 14.72 -5.78
C ASN A 33 -17.61 13.94 -6.71
N THR A 34 -17.45 14.12 -8.03
CA THR A 34 -18.16 13.29 -9.01
C THR A 34 -17.75 11.82 -8.87
N GLN A 35 -18.62 10.88 -9.25
CA GLN A 35 -18.31 9.45 -9.20
C GLN A 35 -17.02 9.09 -9.96
N PHE A 36 -16.78 9.72 -11.11
CA PHE A 36 -15.57 9.54 -11.89
C PHE A 36 -14.31 9.98 -11.12
N THR A 37 -14.35 11.19 -10.57
CA THR A 37 -13.23 11.74 -9.78
C THR A 37 -12.97 10.90 -8.52
N LYS A 38 -14.02 10.45 -7.83
CA LYS A 38 -13.91 9.56 -6.68
C LYS A 38 -13.19 8.26 -7.03
N ARG A 39 -13.58 7.61 -8.13
CA ARG A 39 -12.92 6.37 -8.58
C ARG A 39 -11.45 6.58 -8.88
N TYR A 40 -11.08 7.69 -9.53
CA TYR A 40 -9.68 8.03 -9.80
C TYR A 40 -8.87 8.14 -8.49
N TYR A 41 -9.40 8.84 -7.48
CA TYR A 41 -8.77 8.92 -6.17
C TYR A 41 -8.68 7.57 -5.47
N CYS A 42 -9.71 6.72 -5.57
CA CYS A 42 -9.69 5.37 -4.99
C CYS A 42 -8.59 4.51 -5.62
N ILE A 43 -8.49 4.50 -6.95
CA ILE A 43 -7.45 3.78 -7.69
C ILE A 43 -6.06 4.28 -7.27
N SER A 44 -5.86 5.60 -7.27
CA SER A 44 -4.57 6.19 -6.91
C SER A 44 -4.20 5.92 -5.45
N CYS A 45 -5.18 5.92 -4.53
CA CYS A 45 -5.00 5.52 -3.13
C CYS A 45 -4.49 4.08 -3.03
N ILE A 46 -5.11 3.14 -3.75
CA ILE A 46 -4.70 1.72 -3.77
C ILE A 46 -3.25 1.59 -4.25
N ILE A 47 -2.90 2.26 -5.36
CA ILE A 47 -1.56 2.23 -5.95
C ILE A 47 -0.52 2.76 -4.95
N HIS A 48 -0.77 3.93 -4.36
CA HIS A 48 0.17 4.54 -3.42
C HIS A 48 0.28 3.77 -2.10
N SER A 49 -0.79 3.12 -1.64
CA SER A 49 -0.78 2.28 -0.44
C SER A 49 0.24 1.13 -0.57
N VAL A 50 0.21 0.41 -1.70
CA VAL A 50 1.17 -0.66 -1.98
C VAL A 50 2.57 -0.10 -2.24
N SER A 51 2.67 1.02 -2.98
CA SER A 51 3.96 1.66 -3.27
C SER A 51 4.69 2.11 -2.01
N ALA A 52 3.97 2.50 -0.95
CA ALA A 52 4.57 2.82 0.35
C ALA A 52 5.25 1.60 1.01
N ILE A 53 4.66 0.40 0.89
CA ILE A 53 5.28 -0.85 1.37
C ILE A 53 6.53 -1.16 0.53
N GLU A 54 6.45 -1.05 -0.78
CA GLU A 54 7.60 -1.31 -1.68
C GLU A 54 8.76 -0.34 -1.41
N ALA A 55 8.45 0.93 -1.19
CA ALA A 55 9.43 1.93 -0.76
C ALA A 55 10.05 1.58 0.59
N CYS A 56 9.25 1.10 1.56
CA CYS A 56 9.73 0.70 2.88
C CYS A 56 10.68 -0.50 2.79
N VAL A 57 10.27 -1.54 2.05
CA VAL A 57 11.08 -2.72 1.77
C VAL A 57 12.39 -2.35 1.06
N SER A 58 12.33 -1.44 0.08
CA SER A 58 13.51 -0.97 -0.65
C SER A 58 14.46 -0.16 0.25
N LYS A 59 13.91 0.67 1.14
CA LYS A 59 14.70 1.41 2.13
C LYS A 59 15.39 0.47 3.11
N ILE A 60 14.69 -0.53 3.64
CA ILE A 60 15.28 -1.54 4.53
C ILE A 60 16.39 -2.32 3.79
N ALA A 61 16.14 -2.71 2.54
CA ALA A 61 17.15 -3.38 1.71
C ALA A 61 18.39 -2.53 1.52
N TYR A 62 18.24 -1.26 1.16
CA TYR A 62 19.36 -0.32 1.04
C TYR A 62 20.15 -0.21 2.36
N GLU A 63 19.47 -0.01 3.49
CA GLU A 63 20.13 0.09 4.80
C GLU A 63 20.86 -1.20 5.19
N THR A 64 20.36 -2.36 4.79
CA THR A 64 20.91 -3.67 5.17
C THR A 64 22.00 -4.15 4.22
N PHE A 65 21.90 -3.85 2.92
CA PHE A 65 22.72 -4.47 1.87
C PHE A 65 23.64 -3.50 1.14
N ASP A 66 23.37 -2.19 1.14
CA ASP A 66 24.11 -1.24 0.30
C ASP A 66 24.73 -0.09 1.11
N ASN A 67 24.08 0.34 2.19
CA ASN A 67 24.57 1.45 3.01
C ASN A 67 25.63 0.99 4.01
N THR A 68 26.90 1.01 3.61
CA THR A 68 28.04 0.62 4.46
C THR A 68 28.17 1.40 5.77
N LYS A 69 27.51 2.56 5.89
CA LYS A 69 27.47 3.37 7.12
C LYS A 69 26.31 3.02 8.06
N SER A 70 25.37 2.20 7.61
CA SER A 70 24.23 1.79 8.43
C SER A 70 24.67 0.84 9.54
N SER A 71 24.11 0.99 10.73
CA SER A 71 24.33 0.02 11.83
C SER A 71 23.74 -1.36 11.51
N PHE A 72 22.86 -1.45 10.51
CA PHE A 72 22.22 -2.69 10.07
C PHE A 72 22.91 -3.33 8.86
N TYR A 73 23.97 -2.69 8.35
CA TYR A 73 24.66 -3.17 7.16
C TYR A 73 25.27 -4.56 7.38
N ILE A 74 25.04 -5.46 6.43
CA ILE A 74 25.63 -6.80 6.39
C ILE A 74 26.80 -6.77 5.40
N PRO A 75 28.06 -6.83 5.88
CA PRO A 75 29.24 -6.89 5.02
C PRO A 75 29.19 -8.06 4.06
N VAL A 76 29.75 -7.90 2.86
CA VAL A 76 29.70 -8.90 1.78
C VAL A 76 30.27 -10.24 2.25
N GLU A 77 31.32 -10.20 3.05
CA GLU A 77 32.03 -11.36 3.59
C GLU A 77 31.19 -12.15 4.60
N LYS A 78 30.16 -11.52 5.19
CA LYS A 78 29.23 -12.15 6.14
C LYS A 78 27.95 -12.66 5.47
N ARG A 79 27.79 -12.48 4.16
CA ARG A 79 26.62 -12.95 3.42
C ARG A 79 26.80 -14.42 3.07
N ASN A 80 25.92 -15.28 3.57
CA ASN A 80 25.89 -16.66 3.11
C ASN A 80 25.41 -16.74 1.63
N ILE A 81 25.59 -17.91 1.01
CA ILE A 81 25.24 -18.14 -0.40
C ILE A 81 23.76 -17.81 -0.66
N SER A 82 22.86 -18.26 0.22
CA SER A 82 21.42 -18.04 0.08
C SER A 82 21.06 -16.55 0.06
N LEU A 83 21.61 -15.76 1.00
CA LEU A 83 21.40 -14.31 1.06
C LEU A 83 21.97 -13.61 -0.17
N SER A 84 23.13 -14.05 -0.64
CA SER A 84 23.75 -13.50 -1.86
C SER A 84 22.88 -13.73 -3.10
N ILE A 85 22.28 -14.92 -3.25
CA ILE A 85 21.33 -15.23 -4.33
C ILE A 85 20.09 -14.33 -4.23
N ILE A 86 19.54 -14.17 -3.02
CA ILE A 86 18.37 -13.32 -2.78
C ILE A 86 18.65 -11.88 -3.18
N ILE A 87 19.79 -11.31 -2.78
CA ILE A 87 20.19 -9.94 -3.12
C ILE A 87 20.34 -9.81 -4.65
N ASN A 88 21.02 -10.76 -5.30
CA ASN A 88 21.22 -10.73 -6.75
C ASN A 88 19.93 -10.93 -7.57
N THR A 89 18.88 -11.49 -6.97
CA THR A 89 17.58 -11.72 -7.62
C THR A 89 16.47 -10.85 -7.05
N TRP A 90 16.82 -9.80 -6.29
CA TRP A 90 15.88 -8.97 -5.52
C TRP A 90 14.68 -8.48 -6.33
N PHE A 91 14.89 -8.04 -7.57
CA PHE A 91 13.84 -7.51 -8.44
C PHE A 91 12.81 -8.57 -8.89
N LYS A 92 13.15 -9.87 -8.81
CA LYS A 92 12.26 -10.98 -9.18
C LYS A 92 11.39 -11.48 -8.02
N ILE A 93 11.74 -11.10 -6.80
CA ILE A 93 11.06 -11.57 -5.59
C ILE A 93 9.81 -10.71 -5.34
N GLN A 94 8.69 -11.37 -5.03
CA GLN A 94 7.45 -10.67 -4.71
C GLN A 94 7.59 -9.84 -3.43
N THR A 95 6.88 -8.72 -3.35
CA THR A 95 6.98 -7.80 -2.20
C THR A 95 6.63 -8.47 -0.88
N ILE A 96 5.63 -9.37 -0.86
CA ILE A 96 5.28 -10.15 0.34
C ILE A 96 6.43 -11.03 0.86
N ASP A 97 7.18 -11.66 -0.05
CA ASP A 97 8.30 -12.52 0.33
C ASP A 97 9.46 -11.69 0.89
N LYS A 98 9.68 -10.49 0.34
CA LYS A 98 10.66 -9.53 0.87
C LYS A 98 10.30 -9.05 2.28
N VAL A 99 9.01 -8.76 2.53
CA VAL A 99 8.53 -8.38 3.87
C VAL A 99 8.79 -9.51 4.86
N ASN A 100 8.36 -10.73 4.53
CA ASN A 100 8.55 -11.89 5.41
C ASN A 100 10.03 -12.22 5.62
N LEU A 101 10.86 -12.09 4.59
CA LEU A 101 12.32 -12.24 4.70
C LEU A 101 12.89 -11.28 5.74
N PHE A 102 12.60 -9.98 5.66
CA PHE A 102 13.15 -9.02 6.63
C PHE A 102 12.64 -9.27 8.04
N LEU A 103 11.36 -9.57 8.21
CA LEU A 103 10.84 -9.93 9.53
C LEU A 103 11.61 -11.11 10.12
N GLN A 104 11.84 -12.17 9.33
CA GLN A 104 12.59 -13.35 9.78
C GLN A 104 14.07 -13.06 10.05
N MET A 105 14.72 -12.27 9.19
CA MET A 105 16.14 -11.92 9.33
C MET A 105 16.44 -11.18 10.64
N PHE A 106 15.47 -10.43 11.17
CA PHE A 106 15.59 -9.68 12.42
C PHE A 106 14.83 -10.34 13.58
N GLU A 107 14.66 -11.67 13.51
CA GLU A 107 14.05 -12.51 14.56
C GLU A 107 12.66 -12.02 14.96
N LYS A 108 11.89 -11.53 14.00
CA LYS A 108 10.49 -11.17 14.15
C LYS A 108 9.61 -12.23 13.53
N ASN A 109 8.38 -12.31 14.04
CA ASN A 109 7.37 -13.16 13.45
C ASN A 109 7.09 -12.68 12.04
N ARG A 110 6.93 -13.63 11.11
CA ARG A 110 6.34 -13.39 9.80
C ARG A 110 4.97 -12.71 9.96
N LEU A 111 4.47 -12.12 8.88
CA LEU A 111 3.08 -11.71 8.85
C LEU A 111 2.19 -12.91 9.17
N ASP A 112 1.13 -12.68 9.94
CA ASP A 112 0.13 -13.72 10.15
C ASP A 112 -0.52 -14.09 8.80
N LYS A 113 -1.00 -15.33 8.68
CA LYS A 113 -1.50 -15.87 7.40
C LYS A 113 -2.67 -15.08 6.83
N ILE A 114 -3.47 -14.43 7.68
CA ILE A 114 -4.63 -13.64 7.23
C ILE A 114 -4.13 -12.35 6.60
N LEU A 115 -3.25 -11.61 7.28
CA LEU A 115 -2.66 -10.39 6.73
C LEU A 115 -1.81 -10.67 5.48
N GLU A 116 -1.06 -11.77 5.46
CA GLU A 116 -0.31 -12.21 4.28
C GLU A 116 -1.25 -12.46 3.08
N SER A 117 -2.36 -13.17 3.28
CA SER A 117 -3.34 -13.45 2.22
C SER A 117 -4.03 -12.18 1.74
N LYS A 118 -4.41 -11.29 2.67
CA LYS A 118 -5.00 -10.00 2.34
C LYS A 118 -4.05 -9.12 1.54
N PHE A 119 -2.78 -9.07 1.92
CA PHE A 119 -1.77 -8.30 1.21
C PHE A 119 -1.47 -8.87 -0.19
N LYS A 120 -1.41 -10.21 -0.33
CA LYS A 120 -1.28 -10.84 -1.67
C LYS A 120 -2.42 -10.45 -2.60
N GLU A 121 -3.65 -10.43 -2.11
CA GLU A 121 -4.80 -9.97 -2.91
C GLU A 121 -4.69 -8.49 -3.30
N LEU A 122 -4.26 -7.64 -2.36
CA LEU A 122 -4.07 -6.20 -2.61
C LEU A 122 -2.96 -5.94 -3.63
N ASP A 123 -1.81 -6.60 -3.50
CA ASP A 123 -0.69 -6.48 -4.45
C ASP A 123 -1.11 -6.94 -5.85
N ASN A 124 -1.87 -8.04 -5.93
CA ASN A 124 -2.48 -8.47 -7.18
C ASN A 124 -3.44 -7.41 -7.75
N LEU A 125 -4.36 -6.85 -6.95
CA LEU A 125 -5.25 -5.77 -7.42
C LEU A 125 -4.45 -4.58 -7.97
N ARG A 126 -3.41 -4.13 -7.25
CA ARG A 126 -2.53 -3.05 -7.71
C ARG A 126 -1.86 -3.40 -9.04
N ASN A 127 -1.36 -4.62 -9.19
CA ASN A 127 -0.73 -5.05 -10.45
C ASN A 127 -1.70 -5.03 -11.63
N TRP A 128 -2.97 -5.44 -11.40
CA TRP A 128 -4.03 -5.32 -12.40
C TRP A 128 -4.33 -3.86 -12.77
N LEU A 129 -4.28 -2.94 -11.80
CA LEU A 129 -4.50 -1.50 -12.04
C LEU A 129 -3.36 -0.82 -12.79
N VAL A 130 -2.11 -1.24 -12.60
CA VAL A 130 -0.93 -0.56 -13.15
C VAL A 130 -0.45 -1.18 -14.45
N HIS A 131 -0.37 -2.51 -14.51
CA HIS A 131 0.22 -3.23 -15.64
C HIS A 131 -0.83 -3.84 -16.57
N GLY A 132 -2.08 -3.89 -16.09
CA GLY A 132 -3.14 -4.62 -16.77
C GLY A 132 -2.95 -6.13 -16.66
N SER A 133 -4.04 -6.84 -16.89
CA SER A 133 -4.06 -8.25 -17.27
C SER A 133 -5.21 -8.40 -18.25
N CYS A 134 -5.22 -9.46 -19.06
CA CYS A 134 -6.33 -9.65 -19.99
C CYS A 134 -7.61 -9.93 -19.18
N TYR A 135 -8.57 -9.01 -19.24
CA TYR A 135 -9.96 -9.23 -18.88
C TYR A 135 -10.85 -8.50 -19.86
N ASP A 136 -12.09 -8.96 -19.94
CA ASP A 136 -13.11 -8.38 -20.78
C ASP A 136 -14.27 -7.95 -19.89
N THR A 137 -14.80 -6.78 -20.18
CA THR A 137 -16.13 -6.37 -19.73
C THR A 137 -17.01 -6.21 -20.96
N ILE A 138 -18.08 -6.99 -21.01
CA ILE A 138 -19.07 -6.91 -22.07
C ILE A 138 -20.17 -5.97 -21.57
N TYR A 139 -20.40 -4.89 -22.31
CA TYR A 139 -21.49 -3.95 -22.03
C TYR A 139 -22.70 -4.26 -22.91
N LEU A 140 -23.87 -4.34 -22.31
CA LEU A 140 -25.15 -4.30 -23.01
C LEU A 140 -25.58 -2.84 -23.14
N LEU A 141 -25.68 -2.36 -24.37
CA LEU A 141 -25.89 -0.96 -24.71
C LEU A 141 -27.18 -0.77 -25.52
N GLU A 142 -27.94 0.28 -25.20
CA GLU A 142 -29.11 0.71 -25.97
C GLU A 142 -28.79 2.03 -26.70
N PRO A 143 -29.10 2.16 -28.01
CA PRO A 143 -28.85 3.40 -28.74
C PRO A 143 -29.56 4.62 -28.14
N LYS A 144 -28.85 5.75 -28.06
CA LYS A 144 -29.36 7.07 -27.66
C LYS A 144 -28.88 8.13 -28.66
N GLY A 145 -29.61 8.26 -29.77
CA GLY A 145 -29.18 9.10 -30.91
C GLY A 145 -28.07 8.45 -31.71
N ASP A 146 -27.37 9.23 -32.53
CA ASP A 146 -26.52 8.68 -33.59
C ASP A 146 -25.19 8.07 -33.08
N ASN A 147 -24.63 8.62 -32.00
CA ASN A 147 -23.30 8.24 -31.49
C ASN A 147 -23.23 8.05 -29.97
N ASN A 148 -24.37 8.00 -29.28
CA ASN A 148 -24.40 7.75 -27.83
C ASN A 148 -25.21 6.50 -27.53
N PHE A 149 -24.86 5.85 -26.42
CA PHE A 149 -25.55 4.66 -25.95
C PHE A 149 -25.84 4.78 -24.46
N ASN A 150 -27.01 4.32 -24.02
CA ASN A 150 -27.29 4.07 -22.62
C ASN A 150 -26.71 2.71 -22.24
N LEU A 151 -26.04 2.64 -21.09
CA LEU A 151 -25.63 1.37 -20.50
C LEU A 151 -26.84 0.70 -19.85
N ILE A 152 -27.20 -0.50 -20.29
CA ILE A 152 -28.30 -1.31 -19.75
C ILE A 152 -27.79 -2.32 -18.73
N ASP A 153 -26.72 -3.05 -19.08
CA ASP A 153 -26.14 -4.08 -18.23
C ASP A 153 -24.65 -4.28 -18.56
N LYS A 154 -23.92 -4.99 -17.70
CA LYS A 154 -22.53 -5.37 -17.95
C LYS A 154 -22.19 -6.73 -17.35
N LYS A 155 -21.27 -7.44 -18.01
CA LYS A 155 -20.75 -8.74 -17.56
C LYS A 155 -19.23 -8.76 -17.64
N HIS A 156 -18.59 -9.16 -16.55
CA HIS A 156 -17.14 -9.34 -16.49
C HIS A 156 -16.74 -10.78 -16.81
N SER A 157 -15.62 -10.97 -17.51
CA SER A 157 -15.02 -12.30 -17.73
C SER A 157 -14.40 -12.88 -16.45
N ILE A 158 -14.08 -12.01 -15.48
CA ILE A 158 -13.54 -12.39 -14.17
C ILE A 158 -14.60 -12.26 -13.09
N HIS A 159 -14.74 -13.31 -12.27
CA HIS A 159 -15.56 -13.24 -11.06
C HIS A 159 -14.77 -12.64 -9.89
N TRP A 160 -14.73 -11.30 -9.84
CA TRP A 160 -13.87 -10.52 -8.94
C TRP A 160 -13.99 -10.87 -7.45
N LYS A 161 -15.21 -11.08 -6.94
CA LYS A 161 -15.44 -11.44 -5.53
C LYS A 161 -14.92 -12.84 -5.16
N CYS A 162 -14.81 -13.74 -6.14
CA CYS A 162 -14.15 -15.04 -5.98
C CYS A 162 -12.64 -14.96 -6.19
N LYS A 163 -12.16 -14.03 -7.03
CA LYS A 163 -10.72 -13.77 -7.22
C LYS A 163 -10.06 -13.23 -5.96
N TYR A 164 -10.78 -12.40 -5.20
CA TYR A 164 -10.32 -11.80 -3.94
C TYR A 164 -11.16 -12.29 -2.75
N PRO A 165 -11.03 -13.57 -2.34
CA PRO A 165 -11.90 -14.15 -1.32
C PRO A 165 -11.77 -13.51 0.06
N ASN A 166 -10.63 -12.94 0.42
CA ASN A 166 -10.40 -12.36 1.75
C ASN A 166 -10.83 -10.89 1.85
N ASN A 167 -10.60 -10.09 0.80
CA ASN A 167 -10.91 -8.66 0.82
C ASN A 167 -12.21 -8.30 0.09
N LYS A 168 -12.67 -9.19 -0.81
CA LYS A 168 -13.85 -8.98 -1.66
C LYS A 168 -13.75 -7.66 -2.44
N PHE A 169 -12.59 -7.37 -3.03
CA PHE A 169 -12.42 -6.17 -3.86
C PHE A 169 -13.42 -6.16 -5.03
N ASN A 170 -13.84 -4.96 -5.43
CA ASN A 170 -14.71 -4.78 -6.60
C ASN A 170 -13.98 -5.03 -7.92
N SER A 171 -14.74 -5.01 -9.02
CA SER A 171 -14.16 -4.99 -10.38
C SER A 171 -13.37 -3.69 -10.56
N LEU A 172 -12.41 -3.65 -11.50
CA LEU A 172 -11.60 -2.44 -11.74
C LEU A 172 -12.45 -1.21 -12.11
N GLU A 173 -13.59 -1.42 -12.78
CA GLU A 173 -14.51 -0.35 -13.17
C GLU A 173 -15.38 0.15 -12.01
N ASP A 174 -15.60 -0.72 -11.01
CA ASP A 174 -16.45 -0.50 -9.84
C ASP A 174 -15.65 -0.22 -8.57
N ILE A 175 -14.35 0.08 -8.69
CA ILE A 175 -13.54 0.48 -7.54
C ILE A 175 -14.19 1.67 -6.84
N ASP A 176 -14.31 1.55 -5.53
CA ASP A 176 -14.95 2.54 -4.67
C ASP A 176 -14.11 2.85 -3.42
N GLU A 177 -14.68 3.70 -2.56
CA GLU A 177 -14.06 4.13 -1.31
C GLU A 177 -13.81 2.96 -0.35
N THR A 178 -14.62 1.90 -0.40
CA THR A 178 -14.45 0.72 0.45
C THR A 178 -13.22 -0.09 0.04
N ASP A 179 -12.90 -0.16 -1.25
CA ASP A 179 -11.67 -0.77 -1.74
C ASP A 179 -10.44 0.04 -1.32
N ALA A 180 -10.52 1.37 -1.43
CA ALA A 180 -9.47 2.28 -1.00
C ALA A 180 -9.21 2.18 0.52
N TYR A 181 -10.27 2.14 1.33
CA TYR A 181 -10.16 1.93 2.78
C TYR A 181 -9.43 0.62 3.10
N LYS A 182 -9.85 -0.51 2.50
CA LYS A 182 -9.23 -1.82 2.72
C LYS A 182 -7.76 -1.79 2.32
N ALA A 183 -7.43 -1.20 1.18
CA ALA A 183 -6.05 -1.09 0.72
C ALA A 183 -5.16 -0.34 1.72
N LEU A 184 -5.65 0.78 2.25
CA LEU A 184 -4.93 1.60 3.21
C LEU A 184 -4.80 0.88 4.57
N GLU A 185 -5.86 0.24 5.04
CA GLU A 185 -5.87 -0.56 6.28
C GLU A 185 -4.84 -1.70 6.22
N ILE A 186 -4.88 -2.52 5.17
CA ILE A 186 -3.92 -3.61 4.95
C ILE A 186 -2.49 -3.06 4.90
N SER A 187 -2.29 -1.97 4.16
CA SER A 187 -0.95 -1.41 3.96
C SER A 187 -0.36 -0.88 5.26
N LEU A 188 -1.18 -0.21 6.06
CA LEU A 188 -0.79 0.24 7.39
C LEU A 188 -0.49 -0.92 8.32
N GLU A 189 -1.26 -2.01 8.31
CA GLU A 189 -0.97 -3.18 9.15
C GLU A 189 0.38 -3.80 8.77
N VAL A 190 0.68 -3.93 7.48
CA VAL A 190 1.99 -4.41 7.01
C VAL A 190 3.11 -3.46 7.45
N LEU A 191 2.95 -2.15 7.23
CA LEU A 191 3.92 -1.14 7.64
C LEU A 191 4.13 -1.10 9.16
N LYS A 192 3.09 -1.33 9.97
CA LYS A 192 3.22 -1.49 11.42
C LYS A 192 4.10 -2.67 11.79
N GLN A 193 3.96 -3.81 11.10
CA GLN A 193 4.85 -4.95 11.34
C GLN A 193 6.29 -4.62 10.94
N LEU A 194 6.53 -3.92 9.83
CA LEU A 194 7.88 -3.49 9.43
C LEU A 194 8.48 -2.44 10.37
N SER A 195 7.66 -1.58 10.99
CA SER A 195 8.13 -0.54 11.92
C SER A 195 8.89 -1.09 13.12
N VAL A 196 8.66 -2.35 13.50
CA VAL A 196 9.32 -3.00 14.65
C VAL A 196 10.81 -3.21 14.44
N LEU A 197 11.26 -3.17 13.17
CA LEU A 197 12.65 -3.33 12.80
C LEU A 197 13.49 -2.11 13.19
N ASN A 198 12.87 -0.93 13.32
CA ASN A 198 13.53 0.36 13.59
C ASN A 198 14.65 0.72 12.59
N ILE A 199 14.57 0.19 11.37
CA ILE A 199 15.54 0.47 10.29
C ILE A 199 15.11 1.67 9.46
N ALA A 200 13.80 1.77 9.18
CA ALA A 200 13.21 2.86 8.42
C ALA A 200 12.18 3.61 9.27
N VAL A 201 12.16 4.94 9.17
CA VAL A 201 11.11 5.76 9.77
C VAL A 201 9.92 5.76 8.82
N ILE A 202 8.82 5.14 9.24
CA ILE A 202 7.58 5.12 8.47
C ILE A 202 6.75 6.29 8.94
N GLY A 203 6.71 7.36 8.17
CA GLY A 203 5.94 8.54 8.50
C GLY A 203 5.00 8.97 7.39
N MET A 204 4.02 9.79 7.70
CA MET A 204 3.12 10.42 6.74
C MET A 204 2.84 11.85 7.15
N LEU A 205 2.95 12.76 6.19
CA LEU A 205 2.37 14.09 6.28
C LEU A 205 0.88 14.01 5.87
N ARG A 206 -0.01 14.38 6.77
CA ARG A 206 -1.43 14.57 6.48
C ARG A 206 -1.65 16.04 6.13
N GLU A 207 -2.15 16.31 4.94
CA GLU A 207 -2.46 17.66 4.50
C GLU A 207 -3.73 18.19 5.20
N LYS A 208 -4.14 19.41 4.87
CA LYS A 208 -5.35 20.04 5.44
C LYS A 208 -6.55 19.06 5.36
N PRO A 209 -7.34 18.93 6.45
CA PRO A 209 -7.38 19.82 7.61
C PRO A 209 -6.43 19.44 8.76
N PHE A 210 -5.64 18.37 8.65
CA PHE A 210 -4.88 17.85 9.79
C PHE A 210 -3.52 18.51 9.99
N GLU A 211 -2.84 18.88 8.90
CA GLU A 211 -1.50 19.50 8.90
C GLU A 211 -0.54 18.88 9.92
N THR A 212 -0.47 17.54 9.93
CA THR A 212 0.30 16.80 10.95
C THR A 212 1.17 15.74 10.31
N PHE A 213 2.41 15.66 10.77
CA PHE A 213 3.26 14.52 10.50
C PHE A 213 3.01 13.42 11.54
N THR A 214 2.68 12.22 11.06
CA THR A 214 2.38 11.05 11.91
C THR A 214 3.39 9.94 11.62
N ILE A 215 4.05 9.44 12.65
CA ILE A 215 4.94 8.27 12.54
C ILE A 215 4.11 7.01 12.82
N VAL A 216 4.13 6.07 11.89
CA VAL A 216 3.52 4.75 12.04
C VAL A 216 4.49 3.84 12.79
N THR A 217 4.02 3.33 13.90
CA THR A 217 4.72 2.40 14.80
C THR A 217 3.83 1.21 15.11
N LYS A 218 4.38 0.14 15.69
CA LYS A 218 3.61 -1.03 16.12
C LYS A 218 2.38 -0.71 16.99
N SER A 219 2.47 0.34 17.81
CA SER A 219 1.40 0.78 18.70
C SER A 219 0.40 1.74 18.06
N THR A 220 0.58 2.09 16.78
CA THR A 220 -0.32 3.00 16.07
C THR A 220 -1.68 2.34 15.86
N SER A 221 -2.74 3.03 16.32
CA SER A 221 -4.13 2.61 16.07
C SER A 221 -4.52 3.00 14.65
N ILE A 222 -4.75 2.00 13.79
CA ILE A 222 -5.18 2.21 12.40
C ILE A 222 -6.59 2.76 12.36
N GLU A 223 -7.48 2.24 13.19
CA GLU A 223 -8.84 2.78 13.33
C GLU A 223 -8.81 4.29 13.65
N TYR A 224 -7.89 4.73 14.50
CA TYR A 224 -7.72 6.16 14.79
C TYR A 224 -7.19 6.95 13.59
N LEU A 225 -6.29 6.37 12.79
CA LEU A 225 -5.76 7.03 11.60
C LEU A 225 -6.81 7.16 10.49
N LEU A 226 -7.67 6.15 10.35
CA LEU A 226 -8.67 6.06 9.28
C LEU A 226 -10.01 6.69 9.67
N LYS A 227 -10.30 6.88 10.95
CA LYS A 227 -11.46 7.66 11.38
C LYS A 227 -11.33 9.10 10.90
N GLU A 228 -12.23 9.46 10.00
CA GLU A 228 -12.54 10.86 9.71
C GLU A 228 -12.83 11.54 11.05
N LYS A 229 -12.00 12.51 11.46
CA LYS A 229 -12.52 13.55 12.34
C LYS A 229 -13.45 14.38 11.47
N SER A 230 -14.67 13.90 11.27
CA SER A 230 -15.81 14.71 10.90
C SER A 230 -15.98 15.74 12.02
N LYS A 231 -15.34 16.89 11.83
CA LYS A 231 -15.76 18.15 12.41
C LYS A 231 -16.29 19.02 11.30
#